data_AF-A0A258UIT3-F1
#
_entry.id   AF-A0A258UIT3-F1
#
_cell.length_a   1.000
_cell.length_b   1.000
_cell.length_c   1.000
_cell.angle_alpha   90.00
_cell.angle_beta   90.00
_cell.angle_gamma   90.00
#
_symmetry.space_group_name_H-M   'P 1'
#
loop_
_entity.id
_entity.type
_entity.pdbx_description
1 polymer ?
#
loop_
_entity_poly.entity_id
_entity_poly.type
_entity_poly.pdbx_seq_one_letter_code
_entity_poly.pdbx_strand_id
1 'polypeptide(L)'
;MLNFFDGSEVDKTKKFIVISIVSFVFAFLGFAYNVWRTEKTESNNNVREASFGMLQELANLEQLVYAIHYDRSDDNGTPRDGWVKVGLIRDMSMLVAPAVETKTLNLKHVWAKQWSELAESKQASDNIVQAIEEVRVETRLTLKSLD
;
A
#
# COMPACT_ATOMS: atom_id res chain seq x y z
N MET A 1 72.31 7.03 22.65
CA MET A 1 70.86 7.29 22.48
C MET A 1 70.35 6.45 21.32
N LEU A 2 70.06 5.17 21.56
CA LEU A 2 69.60 4.25 20.50
C LEU A 2 68.45 3.40 21.06
N ASN A 3 67.27 3.62 20.46
CA ASN A 3 66.13 2.74 20.30
C ASN A 3 65.61 1.98 21.53
N PHE A 4 64.84 2.69 22.37
CA PHE A 4 63.85 2.10 23.28
C PHE A 4 62.44 2.42 22.77
N PHE A 5 62.14 2.10 21.50
CA PHE A 5 60.75 1.89 21.09
C PHE A 5 60.49 0.40 21.24
N ASP A 6 59.98 0.04 22.42
CA ASP A 6 59.62 -1.32 22.77
C ASP A 6 58.58 -1.86 21.77
N GLY A 7 58.95 -2.92 21.03
CA GLY A 7 58.08 -3.58 20.06
C GLY A 7 56.75 -4.05 20.66
N SER A 8 56.68 -4.19 21.99
CA SER A 8 55.46 -4.56 22.72
C SER A 8 54.35 -3.50 22.66
N GLU A 9 54.68 -2.20 22.64
CA GLU A 9 53.69 -1.11 22.56
C GLU A 9 53.14 -0.93 21.14
N VAL A 10 54.01 -1.12 20.14
CA VAL A 10 53.62 -1.12 18.73
C VAL A 10 52.63 -2.25 18.44
N ASP A 11 52.83 -3.43 19.03
CA ASP A 11 51.91 -4.57 18.88
C ASP A 11 50.57 -4.38 19.61
N LYS A 12 50.55 -3.71 20.77
CA LYS A 12 49.30 -3.31 21.44
C LYS A 12 48.49 -2.34 20.58
N THR A 13 49.16 -1.35 19.99
CA THR A 13 48.53 -0.35 19.11
C THR A 13 47.95 -1.00 17.85
N LYS A 14 48.69 -1.91 17.20
CA LYS A 14 48.18 -2.68 16.05
C LYS A 14 46.95 -3.50 16.41
N LYS A 15 46.94 -4.19 17.55
CA LYS A 15 45.77 -4.95 18.05
C LYS A 15 44.57 -4.04 18.28
N PHE A 16 44.77 -2.88 18.91
CA PHE A 16 43.72 -1.90 19.13
C PHE A 16 43.13 -1.36 17.82
N ILE A 17 43.98 -1.05 16.83
CA ILE A 17 43.54 -0.60 15.50
C ILE A 17 42.72 -1.70 14.81
N VAL A 18 43.18 -2.96 14.84
CA VAL A 18 42.44 -4.09 14.25
C VAL A 18 41.06 -4.23 14.91
N ILE A 19 41.00 -4.21 16.24
CA ILE A 19 39.72 -4.29 16.97
C ILE A 19 38.83 -3.11 16.60
N SER A 20 39.36 -1.90 16.56
CA SER A 20 38.59 -0.69 16.22
C SER A 20 38.04 -0.75 14.79
N ILE A 21 38.84 -1.20 13.82
CA ILE A 21 38.39 -1.39 12.44
C ILE A 21 37.28 -2.45 12.39
N VAL A 22 37.47 -3.58 13.08
CA VAL A 22 36.46 -4.64 13.14
C VAL A 22 35.17 -4.13 13.77
N SER A 23 35.25 -3.44 14.92
CA SER A 23 34.09 -2.83 15.58
C SER A 23 33.40 -1.81 14.70
N PHE A 24 34.15 -0.97 13.99
CA PHE A 24 33.60 0.01 13.06
C PHE A 24 32.89 -0.66 11.89
N VAL A 25 33.47 -1.70 11.29
CA VAL A 25 32.84 -2.46 10.20
C VAL A 25 31.53 -3.09 10.68
N PHE A 26 31.52 -3.72 11.86
CA PHE A 26 30.29 -4.28 12.42
C PHE A 26 29.23 -3.21 12.72
N ALA A 27 29.63 -2.06 13.28
CA ALA A 27 28.72 -0.95 13.52
C ALA A 27 28.12 -0.40 12.22
N PHE A 28 28.95 -0.23 11.19
CA PHE A 28 28.51 0.25 9.88
C PHE A 28 27.54 -0.73 9.20
N LEU A 29 27.86 -2.03 9.19
CA LEU A 29 26.99 -3.06 8.63
C LEU A 29 25.66 -3.16 9.39
N GLY A 30 25.70 -3.10 10.72
CA GLY A 30 24.50 -3.09 11.55
C GLY A 30 23.62 -1.87 11.28
N PHE A 31 24.22 -0.69 11.13
CA PHE A 31 23.50 0.52 10.75
C PHE A 31 22.88 0.41 9.36
N ALA A 32 23.64 -0.05 8.36
CA ALA A 32 23.14 -0.22 6.99
C ALA A 32 21.94 -1.19 6.93
N TYR A 33 22.02 -2.32 7.65
CA TYR A 33 20.91 -3.27 7.75
C TYR A 33 19.68 -2.63 8.42
N ASN A 34 19.86 -1.88 9.51
CA ASN A 34 18.75 -1.22 10.20
C ASN A 34 18.06 -0.17 9.31
N VAL A 35 18.81 0.61 8.54
CA VAL A 35 18.25 1.59 7.61
C VAL A 35 17.43 0.89 6.53
N TRP A 36 18.00 -0.11 5.85
CA TRP A 36 17.29 -0.88 4.82
C TRP A 36 16.02 -1.55 5.35
N ARG A 37 16.10 -2.17 6.53
CA ARG A 37 14.94 -2.80 7.19
C ARG A 37 13.85 -1.77 7.48
N THR A 38 14.22 -0.58 7.94
CA THR A 38 13.27 0.49 8.28
C THR A 38 12.56 0.99 7.04
N GLU A 39 13.30 1.27 5.96
CA GLU A 39 12.73 1.68 4.67
C GLU A 39 11.75 0.64 4.13
N LYS A 40 12.10 -0.65 4.21
CA LYS A 40 11.21 -1.73 3.79
C LYS A 40 9.92 -1.79 4.63
N THR A 41 10.04 -1.59 5.95
CA THR A 41 8.88 -1.58 6.87
C THR A 41 7.97 -0.39 6.60
N GLU A 42 8.54 0.79 6.36
CA GLU A 42 7.80 2.01 6.03
C GLU A 42 7.05 1.87 4.70
N SER A 43 7.71 1.35 3.67
CA SER A 43 7.08 1.05 2.39
C SER A 43 5.88 0.09 2.55
N ASN A 44 6.05 -1.00 3.31
CA ASN A 44 4.97 -1.96 3.57
C ASN A 44 3.82 -1.33 4.39
N ASN A 45 4.13 -0.44 5.34
CA ASN A 45 3.12 0.29 6.11
C ASN A 45 2.31 1.25 5.24
N ASN A 46 2.95 2.00 4.33
CA ASN A 46 2.25 2.90 3.41
C ASN A 46 1.27 2.14 2.50
N VAL A 47 1.69 0.99 1.95
CA VAL A 47 0.81 0.13 1.15
C VAL A 47 -0.35 -0.39 1.99
N ARG A 48 -0.11 -0.78 3.24
CA ARG A 48 -1.15 -1.28 4.16
C ARG A 48 -2.19 -0.21 4.49
N GLU A 49 -1.74 1.00 4.81
CA GLU A 49 -2.63 2.13 5.11
C GLU A 49 -3.49 2.50 3.91
N ALA A 50 -2.89 2.65 2.73
CA ALA A 50 -3.61 2.92 1.49
C ALA A 50 -4.62 1.79 1.16
N SER A 51 -4.21 0.52 1.35
CA SER A 51 -5.09 -0.64 1.12
C SER A 51 -6.32 -0.62 2.02
N PHE A 52 -6.17 -0.35 3.32
CA PHE A 52 -7.31 -0.31 4.24
C PHE A 52 -8.24 0.87 3.98
N GLY A 53 -7.70 2.06 3.70
CA GLY A 53 -8.53 3.20 3.30
C GLY A 53 -9.31 2.92 2.01
N MET A 54 -8.68 2.26 1.03
CA MET A 54 -9.35 1.89 -0.22
C MET A 54 -10.42 0.80 -0.02
N LEU A 55 -10.17 -0.20 0.84
CA LEU A 55 -11.17 -1.20 1.21
C LEU A 55 -12.41 -0.57 1.87
N GLN A 56 -12.21 0.47 2.69
CA GLN A 56 -13.29 1.24 3.28
C GLN A 56 -14.08 1.99 2.20
N GLU A 57 -13.42 2.66 1.26
CA GLU A 57 -14.11 3.36 0.18
C GLU A 57 -14.84 2.43 -0.79
N LEU A 58 -14.30 1.24 -1.06
CA LEU A 58 -14.99 0.19 -1.82
C LEU A 58 -16.27 -0.27 -1.11
N ALA A 59 -16.24 -0.44 0.21
CA ALA A 59 -17.44 -0.78 0.98
C ALA A 59 -18.47 0.36 0.95
N ASN A 60 -18.02 1.61 1.09
CA ASN A 60 -18.89 2.79 0.98
C ASN A 60 -19.52 2.92 -0.42
N LEU A 61 -18.78 2.58 -1.48
CA LEU A 61 -19.30 2.57 -2.85
C LEU A 61 -20.34 1.47 -3.06
N GLU A 62 -20.11 0.27 -2.52
CA GLU A 62 -21.07 -0.84 -2.58
C GLU A 62 -22.37 -0.49 -1.85
N GLN A 63 -22.28 0.11 -0.66
CA GLN A 63 -23.45 0.63 0.06
C GLN A 63 -24.23 1.65 -0.77
N LEU A 64 -23.53 2.58 -1.43
CA LEU A 64 -24.15 3.56 -2.32
C LEU A 64 -24.86 2.88 -3.52
N VAL A 65 -24.25 1.86 -4.12
CA VAL A 65 -24.87 1.09 -5.21
C VAL A 65 -26.18 0.47 -4.75
N TYR A 66 -26.20 -0.13 -3.56
CA TYR A 66 -27.41 -0.70 -2.99
C TYR A 66 -28.46 0.34 -2.63
N ALA A 67 -28.05 1.48 -2.07
CA ALA A 67 -28.95 2.57 -1.77
C ALA A 67 -29.67 3.10 -3.02
N ILE A 68 -28.91 3.33 -4.11
CA ILE A 68 -29.46 3.84 -5.38
C ILE A 68 -30.42 2.81 -6.00
N HIS A 69 -30.08 1.52 -5.97
CA HIS A 69 -30.86 0.49 -6.65
C HIS A 69 -32.08 0.01 -5.84
N TYR A 70 -31.89 -0.30 -4.55
CA TYR A 70 -32.88 -0.97 -3.71
C TYR A 70 -33.66 -0.01 -2.81
N ASP A 71 -32.98 0.96 -2.18
CA ASP A 71 -33.61 1.80 -1.16
C ASP A 71 -34.40 2.97 -1.77
N ARG A 72 -34.00 3.44 -2.97
CA ARG A 72 -34.68 4.48 -3.76
C ARG A 72 -35.06 5.75 -2.99
N SER A 73 -34.42 6.01 -1.85
CA SER A 73 -34.64 7.21 -1.05
C SER A 73 -33.75 8.33 -1.55
N ASP A 74 -34.32 9.52 -1.77
CA ASP A 74 -33.58 10.70 -2.25
C ASP A 74 -32.42 11.14 -1.33
N ASP A 75 -32.40 10.71 -0.06
CA ASP A 75 -31.38 11.10 0.93
C ASP A 75 -30.16 10.16 1.02
N ASN A 76 -30.17 8.97 0.41
CA ASN A 76 -29.11 7.96 0.62
C ASN A 76 -27.97 8.00 -0.43
N GLY A 77 -27.93 9.04 -1.25
CA GLY A 77 -26.85 9.32 -2.19
C GLY A 77 -27.23 9.17 -3.66
N THR A 78 -26.41 9.76 -4.52
CA THR A 78 -26.65 9.91 -5.95
C THR A 78 -25.57 9.21 -6.77
N PRO A 79 -25.82 8.89 -8.05
CA PRO A 79 -24.76 8.43 -8.96
C PRO A 79 -23.58 9.41 -9.08
N ARG A 80 -23.76 10.70 -8.73
CA ARG A 80 -22.65 11.67 -8.69
C ARG A 80 -21.68 11.39 -7.54
N ASP A 81 -22.19 10.95 -6.39
CA ASP A 81 -21.35 10.57 -5.25
C ASP A 81 -20.48 9.35 -5.60
N GLY A 82 -21.01 8.44 -6.41
CA GLY A 82 -20.26 7.26 -6.87
C GLY A 82 -19.09 7.61 -7.78
N TRP A 83 -19.23 8.62 -8.64
CA TRP A 83 -18.10 9.11 -9.46
C TRP A 83 -16.94 9.63 -8.60
N VAL A 84 -17.24 10.32 -7.49
CA VAL A 84 -16.22 10.80 -6.55
C VAL A 84 -15.51 9.61 -5.88
N LYS A 85 -16.28 8.64 -5.38
CA LYS A 85 -15.74 7.43 -4.74
C LYS A 85 -14.87 6.60 -5.69
N VAL A 86 -15.34 6.34 -6.90
CA VAL A 86 -14.58 5.62 -7.94
C VAL A 86 -13.29 6.37 -8.30
N GLY A 87 -13.33 7.70 -8.36
CA GLY A 87 -12.14 8.53 -8.56
C GLY A 87 -11.12 8.35 -7.44
N LEU A 88 -11.55 8.50 -6.19
CA LEU A 88 -10.69 8.34 -5.02
C LEU A 88 -10.08 6.93 -4.94
N ILE A 89 -10.88 5.88 -5.17
CA ILE A 89 -10.41 4.49 -5.21
C ILE A 89 -9.29 4.32 -6.26
N ARG A 90 -9.45 4.92 -7.45
CA ARG A 90 -8.41 4.90 -8.49
C ARG A 90 -7.15 5.63 -8.02
N ASP A 91 -7.29 6.82 -7.45
CA ASP A 91 -6.14 7.61 -7.02
C ASP A 91 -5.34 6.89 -5.92
N MET A 92 -6.03 6.24 -4.97
CA MET A 92 -5.40 5.41 -3.94
C MET A 92 -4.73 4.16 -4.50
N SER A 93 -5.28 3.55 -5.56
CA SER A 93 -4.74 2.31 -6.12
C SER A 93 -3.30 2.42 -6.63
N MET A 94 -2.88 3.63 -7.03
CA MET A 94 -1.50 3.92 -7.44
C MET A 94 -0.49 3.74 -6.31
N LEU A 95 -0.95 3.84 -5.04
CA LEU A 95 -0.13 3.64 -3.85
C LEU A 95 -0.15 2.19 -3.35
N VAL A 96 -1.04 1.35 -3.89
CA VAL A 96 -1.23 -0.02 -3.42
C VAL A 96 -0.42 -1.01 -4.27
N ALA A 97 -0.79 -1.16 -5.55
CA ALA A 97 -0.08 -2.04 -6.48
C ALA A 97 -0.57 -1.84 -7.93
N PRO A 98 0.29 -2.07 -8.95
CA PRO A 98 -0.13 -1.99 -10.36
C PRO A 98 -1.29 -2.93 -10.74
N ALA A 99 -1.36 -4.11 -10.13
CA ALA A 99 -2.46 -5.05 -10.36
C ALA A 99 -3.79 -4.49 -9.85
N VAL A 100 -3.77 -3.83 -8.68
CA VAL A 100 -4.93 -3.15 -8.12
C VAL A 100 -5.35 -1.96 -8.99
N GLU A 101 -4.41 -1.16 -9.50
CA GLU A 101 -4.69 -0.07 -10.44
C GLU A 101 -5.43 -0.57 -11.70
N THR A 102 -5.00 -1.72 -12.23
CA THR A 102 -5.67 -2.33 -13.39
C THR A 102 -7.13 -2.70 -13.06
N LYS A 103 -7.39 -3.23 -11.87
CA LYS A 103 -8.75 -3.54 -11.41
C LYS A 103 -9.58 -2.29 -11.16
N THR A 104 -9.03 -1.23 -10.60
CA THR A 104 -9.76 0.04 -10.38
C THR A 104 -10.07 0.76 -11.68
N LEU A 105 -9.20 0.65 -12.70
CA LEU A 105 -9.50 1.11 -14.05
C LEU A 105 -10.71 0.38 -14.65
N ASN A 106 -10.79 -0.94 -14.48
CA ASN A 106 -11.96 -1.71 -14.89
C ASN A 106 -13.23 -1.27 -14.12
N LEU A 107 -13.15 -1.10 -12.79
CA LEU A 107 -14.26 -0.58 -11.99
C LEU A 107 -14.74 0.78 -12.51
N LYS A 108 -13.82 1.70 -12.82
CA LYS A 108 -14.16 3.00 -13.39
C LYS A 108 -14.85 2.87 -14.75
N HIS A 109 -14.41 1.94 -15.59
CA HIS A 109 -15.03 1.68 -16.88
C HIS A 109 -16.45 1.11 -16.73
N VAL A 110 -16.63 0.13 -15.84
CA VAL A 110 -17.94 -0.46 -15.54
C VAL A 110 -18.88 0.60 -14.98
N TRP A 111 -18.43 1.41 -14.02
CA TRP A 111 -19.19 2.54 -13.50
C TRP A 111 -19.62 3.49 -14.63
N ALA A 112 -18.68 3.91 -15.47
CA ALA A 112 -18.95 4.81 -16.60
C ALA A 112 -20.03 4.30 -17.55
N LYS A 113 -20.11 2.99 -17.75
CA LYS A 113 -21.08 2.34 -18.62
C LYS A 113 -22.45 2.12 -17.96
N GLN A 114 -22.49 1.91 -16.65
CA GLN A 114 -23.67 1.37 -15.95
C GLN A 114 -24.38 2.41 -15.05
N TRP A 115 -23.72 3.52 -14.68
CA TRP A 115 -24.24 4.47 -13.68
C TRP A 115 -25.62 5.05 -14.01
N SER A 116 -25.92 5.26 -15.29
CA SER A 116 -27.19 5.86 -15.74
C SER A 116 -28.39 4.93 -15.57
N GLU A 117 -28.15 3.62 -15.59
CA GLU A 117 -29.20 2.59 -15.46
C GLU A 117 -29.26 2.01 -14.05
N LEU A 118 -28.39 2.46 -13.13
CA LEU A 118 -28.18 1.84 -11.82
C LEU A 118 -29.46 1.75 -10.97
N ALA A 119 -30.31 2.77 -11.02
CA ALA A 119 -31.56 2.81 -10.25
C ALA A 119 -32.61 1.79 -10.73
N GLU A 120 -32.56 1.39 -12.01
CA GLU A 120 -33.61 0.59 -12.65
C GLU A 120 -33.14 -0.82 -13.02
N SER A 121 -31.84 -1.00 -13.24
CA SER A 121 -31.25 -2.24 -13.74
C SER A 121 -30.50 -2.98 -12.64
N LYS A 122 -31.05 -4.12 -12.20
CA LYS A 122 -30.35 -5.04 -11.30
C LYS A 122 -29.04 -5.51 -11.92
N GLN A 123 -29.02 -5.73 -13.22
CA GLN A 123 -27.80 -6.13 -13.93
C GLN A 123 -26.71 -5.05 -13.83
N ALA A 124 -27.08 -3.76 -13.91
CA ALA A 124 -26.14 -2.66 -13.72
C ALA A 124 -25.54 -2.66 -12.30
N SER A 125 -26.39 -2.84 -11.28
CA SER A 125 -25.94 -2.99 -9.88
C SER A 125 -25.00 -4.19 -9.72
N ASP A 126 -25.40 -5.37 -10.18
CA ASP A 126 -24.60 -6.61 -10.05
C ASP A 126 -23.25 -6.49 -10.76
N ASN A 127 -23.21 -5.86 -11.94
CA ASN A 127 -21.97 -5.63 -12.68
C ASN A 127 -20.99 -4.73 -11.90
N ILE A 128 -21.50 -3.65 -11.29
CA ILE A 128 -20.67 -2.75 -10.49
C ILE A 128 -20.18 -3.45 -9.22
N VAL A 129 -21.05 -4.16 -8.50
CA VAL A 129 -20.68 -4.93 -7.29
C VAL A 129 -19.62 -5.98 -7.62
N GLN A 130 -19.75 -6.69 -8.74
CA GLN A 130 -18.74 -7.63 -9.18
C GLN A 130 -17.39 -6.94 -9.43
N ALA A 131 -17.38 -5.77 -10.08
CA ALA A 131 -16.16 -5.00 -10.29
C ALA A 131 -15.54 -4.49 -8.97
N ILE A 132 -16.36 -4.12 -7.98
CA ILE A 132 -15.92 -3.77 -6.63
C ILE A 132 -15.23 -4.98 -5.96
N GLU A 133 -15.82 -6.17 -6.05
CA GLU A 133 -15.25 -7.38 -5.44
C GLU A 133 -13.92 -7.77 -6.12
N GLU A 134 -13.78 -7.60 -7.43
CA GLU A 134 -12.50 -7.83 -8.10
C GLU A 134 -11.37 -6.94 -7.57
N VAL A 135 -11.64 -5.65 -7.34
CA VAL A 135 -10.66 -4.75 -6.72
C VAL A 135 -10.37 -5.20 -5.29
N ARG A 136 -11.40 -5.59 -4.53
CA ARG A 136 -11.27 -6.05 -3.14
C ARG A 136 -10.40 -7.30 -3.01
N VAL A 137 -10.60 -8.27 -3.90
CA VAL A 137 -9.79 -9.49 -3.96
C VAL A 137 -8.33 -9.16 -4.24
N GLU A 138 -8.05 -8.35 -5.26
CA GLU A 138 -6.68 -7.98 -5.62
C GLU A 138 -5.97 -7.18 -4.51
N THR A 139 -6.71 -6.30 -3.83
CA THR A 139 -6.21 -5.55 -2.67
C THR A 139 -5.84 -6.48 -1.51
N ARG A 140 -6.69 -7.48 -1.22
CA ARG A 140 -6.41 -8.48 -0.19
C ARG A 140 -5.22 -9.37 -0.55
N LEU A 141 -5.04 -9.70 -1.83
CA LEU A 141 -3.86 -10.43 -2.30
C LEU A 141 -2.59 -9.61 -2.09
N THR A 142 -2.62 -8.32 -2.43
CA THR A 142 -1.52 -7.38 -2.17
C THR A 142 -1.17 -7.36 -0.67
N LEU A 143 -2.17 -7.17 0.21
CA LEU A 143 -1.97 -7.18 1.66
C LEU A 143 -1.33 -8.48 2.19
N LYS A 144 -1.69 -9.64 1.62
CA LYS A 144 -1.11 -10.93 2.01
C LYS A 144 0.34 -11.10 1.57
N SER A 145 0.80 -10.34 0.58
CA SER A 145 2.19 -10.36 0.10
C SER A 145 3.13 -9.40 0.83
N LEU A 146 2.61 -8.58 1.76
CA LEU A 146 3.44 -7.70 2.57
C LEU A 146 4.07 -8.50 3.71
N ASP A 147 5.41 -8.63 3.66
CA ASP A 147 6.23 -9.23 4.73
C ASP A 147 6.36 -8.32 5.97
#